data_AF-A0A1Y2EMT9-F1
#
_entry.id   AF-A0A1Y2EMT9-F1
#
_cell.length_a   1.000
_cell.length_b   1.000
_cell.length_c   1.000
_cell.angle_alpha   90.00
_cell.angle_beta   90.00
_cell.angle_gamma   90.00
#
_symmetry.space_group_name_H-M   'P 1'
#
loop_
_entity.id
_entity.type
_entity.pdbx_description
1 polymer ?
#
loop_
_entity_poly.entity_id
_entity_poly.type
_entity_poly.pdbx_seq_one_letter_code
_entity_poly.pdbx_strand_id
1 'polypeptide(L)'
;MLIDESILFSNFWDFDHNVPNYCMSPLPGKTEDVNGSCVGGYFLGINNYIPNDRKLASAEVIKFLTSEYVQKEIILKYFRSFSGLYKLYDDSEVCSYTDCELIKNIQGIERPSSIIDNYDYYSSKYTNLISKFLFNNKPINEVLNEIENITKIHYYSIKTSKTGLVFFIILLFLFCSVLFSISLLFIPKYKKNIKFLSNDLWIIYIFGVLLIVASGFTKFGKVTEVNCYLNYILMSFGLNFFLTPILYELLVKFPKINDYSEWLKINKFKFIALIEFINVIFNILLLFSPINIENSILDGKKNYSKCNINNAYGIFIRIFQTIIPLIKYILINILIYFEWNLKETLQDVRLLISIMGVNGILYILVTIFKILRIDDYIFYYSLYLCIILIFTLTNHSYFFIIRVLIKEFSKSNEILNDEETSNSKSISIKKNMTTDYSYQESNTKSSQVSNEIGTLYNNNSEISVLSDIIKIHYTKYYYK
;
A
#
# COMPACT_ATOMS: atom_id res chain seq x y z
N MET A 1 7.12 47.83 -36.03
CA MET A 1 8.11 47.30 -35.06
C MET A 1 9.38 46.82 -35.75
N LEU A 2 9.37 45.76 -36.57
CA LEU A 2 10.58 45.36 -37.35
C LEU A 2 11.02 46.44 -38.36
N ILE A 3 10.04 47.13 -38.96
CA ILE A 3 10.26 48.22 -39.94
C ILE A 3 10.91 49.45 -39.29
N ASP A 4 10.78 49.62 -37.97
CA ASP A 4 11.26 50.82 -37.27
C ASP A 4 12.73 50.72 -36.84
N GLU A 5 13.44 49.64 -37.21
CA GLU A 5 14.87 49.42 -36.97
C GLU A 5 15.32 49.58 -35.50
N SER A 6 14.39 49.45 -34.56
CA SER A 6 14.63 49.65 -33.12
C SER A 6 14.92 48.36 -32.35
N ILE A 7 14.87 47.21 -33.03
CA ILE A 7 15.03 45.90 -32.43
C ILE A 7 16.50 45.48 -32.53
N LEU A 8 17.13 45.17 -31.39
CA LEU A 8 18.49 44.64 -31.39
C LEU A 8 18.51 43.12 -31.64
N PHE A 9 17.56 42.40 -31.03
CA PHE A 9 17.37 40.96 -31.22
C PHE A 9 15.88 40.63 -31.21
N SER A 10 15.47 39.73 -32.10
CA SER A 10 14.14 39.13 -32.08
C SER A 10 14.22 37.66 -32.44
N ASN A 11 13.25 36.89 -31.96
CA ASN A 11 13.11 35.48 -32.27
C ASN A 11 11.75 35.26 -32.93
N PHE A 12 11.74 34.63 -34.10
CA PHE A 12 10.54 34.28 -34.85
C PHE A 12 10.59 32.82 -35.27
N TRP A 13 9.40 32.21 -35.39
CA TRP A 13 9.24 30.89 -36.00
C TRP A 13 9.02 31.09 -37.50
N ASP A 14 9.85 30.46 -38.33
CA ASP A 14 9.68 30.35 -39.79
C ASP A 14 9.25 31.68 -40.47
N PHE A 15 10.14 32.67 -40.41
CA PHE A 15 9.91 34.02 -40.94
C PHE A 15 10.57 34.20 -42.32
N ASP A 16 10.02 35.06 -43.19
CA ASP A 16 10.60 35.38 -44.50
C ASP A 16 12.04 35.90 -44.34
N HIS A 17 12.97 35.35 -45.11
CA HIS A 17 14.42 35.57 -44.94
C HIS A 17 14.87 37.00 -45.28
N ASN A 18 14.00 37.82 -45.86
CA ASN A 18 14.33 39.13 -46.40
C ASN A 18 13.70 40.28 -45.59
N VAL A 19 14.18 40.45 -44.35
CA VAL A 19 13.89 41.68 -43.59
C VAL A 19 14.99 42.69 -43.87
N PRO A 20 14.68 43.87 -44.46
CA PRO A 20 15.69 44.91 -44.70
C PRO A 20 16.42 45.27 -43.40
N ASN A 21 17.75 45.38 -43.47
CA ASN A 21 18.62 45.80 -42.36
C ASN A 21 18.73 44.82 -41.18
N TYR A 22 18.22 43.60 -41.32
CA TYR A 22 18.44 42.52 -40.36
C TYR A 22 19.11 41.32 -41.02
N CYS A 23 19.85 40.55 -40.24
CA CYS A 23 20.38 39.25 -40.63
C CYS A 23 19.83 38.17 -39.71
N MET A 24 19.69 36.95 -40.24
CA MET A 24 19.39 35.79 -39.41
C MET A 24 20.69 35.23 -38.86
N SER A 25 20.67 34.78 -37.61
CA SER A 25 21.81 34.13 -36.97
C SER A 25 21.33 32.90 -36.21
N PRO A 26 22.21 31.92 -35.93
CA PRO A 26 21.89 30.86 -35.00
C PRO A 26 21.49 31.44 -33.64
N LEU A 27 20.53 30.82 -32.96
CA LEU A 27 20.19 31.21 -31.59
C LEU A 27 21.37 30.92 -30.67
N PRO A 28 21.77 31.82 -29.76
CA PRO A 28 22.86 31.53 -28.83
C PRO A 28 22.49 30.35 -27.91
N GLY A 29 23.44 29.43 -27.72
CA GLY A 29 23.29 28.29 -26.82
C GLY A 29 23.99 28.48 -25.48
N LYS A 30 24.11 27.37 -24.73
CA LYS A 30 24.66 27.38 -23.36
C LYS A 30 26.18 27.56 -23.31
N THR A 31 26.89 27.07 -24.32
CA THR A 31 28.35 27.13 -24.43
C THR A 31 28.74 27.68 -25.78
N GLU A 32 30.00 28.10 -25.91
CA GLU A 32 30.61 28.43 -27.21
C GLU A 32 30.42 27.28 -28.19
N ASP A 33 30.22 27.61 -29.47
CA ASP A 33 29.94 26.69 -30.58
C ASP A 33 28.65 25.85 -30.47
N VAL A 34 27.81 26.11 -29.46
CA VAL A 34 26.49 25.49 -29.32
C VAL A 34 25.41 26.53 -29.59
N ASN A 35 24.49 26.23 -30.50
CA ASN A 35 23.31 27.06 -30.72
C ASN A 35 22.06 26.49 -30.03
N GLY A 36 21.11 27.38 -29.69
CA GLY A 36 19.87 27.08 -28.98
C GLY A 36 18.69 26.79 -29.91
N SER A 37 18.94 26.44 -31.17
CA SER A 37 17.91 26.22 -32.16
C SER A 37 17.09 24.97 -31.84
N CYS A 38 15.78 25.08 -31.87
CA CYS A 38 14.87 23.98 -31.57
C CYS A 38 14.42 23.30 -32.86
N VAL A 39 14.44 21.98 -32.92
CA VAL A 39 13.77 21.26 -34.01
C VAL A 39 12.27 21.25 -33.74
N GLY A 40 11.51 21.78 -34.69
CA GLY A 40 10.06 21.63 -34.78
C GLY A 40 9.69 20.75 -35.98
N GLY A 41 8.45 20.27 -36.01
CA GLY A 41 7.96 19.51 -37.16
C GLY A 41 6.58 18.92 -36.93
N TYR A 42 6.08 18.28 -37.99
CA TYR A 42 4.83 17.55 -37.97
C TYR A 42 5.13 16.05 -37.94
N PHE A 43 4.38 15.30 -37.12
CA PHE A 43 4.44 13.85 -37.13
C PHE A 43 3.57 13.31 -38.27
N LEU A 44 4.20 12.61 -39.22
CA LEU A 44 3.51 11.83 -40.22
C LEU A 44 3.49 10.36 -39.77
N GLY A 45 2.30 9.81 -39.56
CA GLY A 45 2.13 8.44 -39.08
C GLY A 45 1.14 7.66 -39.94
N ILE A 46 1.43 6.37 -40.14
CA ILE A 46 0.49 5.42 -40.76
C ILE A 46 -0.16 4.62 -39.65
N ASN A 47 -1.49 4.55 -39.63
CA ASN A 47 -2.22 3.78 -38.63
C ASN A 47 -1.95 2.26 -38.81
N ASN A 48 -1.48 1.60 -37.77
CA ASN A 48 -1.18 0.16 -37.81
C ASN A 48 -2.43 -0.74 -37.92
N TYR A 49 -3.63 -0.20 -37.67
CA TYR A 49 -4.90 -0.95 -37.63
C TYR A 49 -5.72 -0.89 -38.93
N ILE A 50 -5.16 -0.34 -40.02
CA ILE A 50 -5.83 -0.32 -41.34
C ILE A 50 -5.37 -1.49 -42.24
N PRO A 51 -6.16 -1.87 -43.26
CA PRO A 51 -5.75 -2.86 -44.27
C PRO A 51 -4.42 -2.55 -44.97
N ASN A 52 -3.69 -3.59 -45.39
CA ASN A 52 -2.33 -3.46 -45.95
C ASN A 52 -2.28 -2.63 -47.24
N ASP A 53 -3.26 -2.77 -48.12
CA ASP A 53 -3.42 -1.95 -49.33
C ASP A 53 -3.50 -0.46 -48.98
N ARG A 54 -4.22 -0.10 -47.91
CA ARG A 54 -4.30 1.29 -47.43
C ARG A 54 -3.00 1.78 -46.80
N LYS A 55 -2.26 0.90 -46.12
CA LYS A 55 -0.91 1.23 -45.61
C LYS A 55 0.04 1.53 -46.76
N LEU A 56 0.03 0.72 -47.81
CA LEU A 56 0.87 0.92 -49.01
C LEU A 56 0.50 2.23 -49.72
N ALA A 57 -0.79 2.51 -49.90
CA ALA A 57 -1.24 3.77 -50.48
C ALA A 57 -0.81 4.99 -49.62
N SER A 58 -0.97 4.89 -48.29
CA SER A 58 -0.53 5.95 -47.37
C SER A 58 1.00 6.16 -47.41
N ALA A 59 1.76 5.07 -47.53
CA ALA A 59 3.22 5.13 -47.65
C ALA A 59 3.65 5.85 -48.94
N GLU A 60 2.95 5.64 -50.06
CA GLU A 60 3.24 6.36 -51.30
C GLU A 60 2.96 7.86 -51.19
N VAL A 61 1.88 8.24 -50.48
CA VAL A 61 1.61 9.66 -50.17
C VAL A 61 2.72 10.26 -49.32
N ILE A 62 3.16 9.58 -48.25
CA ILE A 62 4.26 10.07 -47.40
C ILE A 62 5.55 10.19 -48.20
N LYS A 63 5.85 9.20 -49.06
CA LYS A 63 7.02 9.24 -49.95
C LYS A 63 6.97 10.43 -50.89
N PHE A 64 5.80 10.77 -51.44
CA PHE A 64 5.62 11.97 -52.25
C PHE A 64 5.83 13.25 -51.43
N LEU A 65 5.19 13.38 -50.26
CA LEU A 65 5.33 14.57 -49.38
C LEU A 65 6.77 14.79 -48.89
N THR A 66 7.52 13.70 -48.70
CA THR A 66 8.92 13.73 -48.27
C THR A 66 9.91 13.69 -49.44
N SER A 67 9.41 13.74 -50.68
CA SER A 67 10.26 13.72 -51.88
C SER A 67 11.10 14.99 -52.00
N GLU A 68 12.25 14.85 -52.64
CA GLU A 68 13.14 15.98 -52.93
C GLU A 68 12.44 17.09 -53.71
N TYR A 69 11.56 16.73 -54.66
CA TYR A 69 10.76 17.68 -55.42
C TYR A 69 9.84 18.52 -54.51
N VAL A 70 9.06 17.88 -53.62
CA VAL A 70 8.17 18.62 -52.71
C VAL A 70 8.99 19.48 -51.75
N GLN A 71 10.07 18.94 -51.19
CA GLN A 71 10.91 19.67 -50.27
C GLN A 71 11.60 20.87 -50.94
N LYS A 72 12.08 20.74 -52.19
CA LYS A 72 12.74 21.83 -52.93
C LYS A 72 11.75 22.84 -53.49
N GLU A 73 10.82 22.41 -54.34
CA GLU A 73 9.94 23.34 -55.09
C GLU A 73 8.81 23.91 -54.23
N ILE A 74 8.30 23.14 -53.26
CA ILE A 74 7.17 23.58 -52.45
C ILE A 74 7.67 24.19 -51.13
N ILE A 75 8.45 23.46 -50.33
CA ILE A 75 8.86 23.94 -48.99
C ILE A 75 9.88 25.08 -49.08
N LEU A 76 11.00 24.87 -49.77
CA LEU A 76 12.08 25.86 -49.82
C LEU A 76 11.72 27.03 -50.76
N LYS A 77 11.27 26.74 -51.99
CA LYS A 77 11.08 27.78 -53.02
C LYS A 77 9.75 28.54 -52.92
N TYR A 78 8.63 27.82 -52.80
CA TYR A 78 7.30 28.44 -52.75
C TYR A 78 6.98 29.00 -51.35
N PHE A 79 7.14 28.19 -50.30
CA PHE A 79 6.83 28.61 -48.92
C PHE A 79 7.96 29.38 -48.24
N ARG A 80 9.17 29.40 -48.82
CA ARG A 80 10.37 30.02 -48.19
C ARG A 80 10.57 29.55 -46.75
N SER A 81 10.35 28.27 -46.51
CA SER A 81 10.51 27.61 -45.22
C SER A 81 11.74 26.71 -45.26
N PHE A 82 12.10 26.12 -44.13
CA PHE A 82 13.22 25.19 -44.07
C PHE A 82 12.79 23.75 -44.32
N SER A 83 13.58 23.03 -45.12
CA SER A 83 13.46 21.59 -45.30
C SER A 83 14.33 20.83 -44.30
N GLY A 84 13.82 19.71 -43.80
CA GLY A 84 14.64 18.74 -43.05
C GLY A 84 15.58 17.91 -43.95
N LEU A 85 15.51 18.05 -45.27
CA LEU A 85 16.33 17.28 -46.22
C LEU A 85 17.67 17.99 -46.47
N TYR A 86 18.64 17.76 -45.58
CA TYR A 86 19.93 18.48 -45.55
C TYR A 86 20.69 18.55 -46.88
N LYS A 87 20.62 17.49 -47.71
CA LYS A 87 21.28 17.48 -49.03
C LYS A 87 20.82 18.58 -49.98
N LEU A 88 19.62 19.16 -49.77
CA LEU A 88 19.13 20.25 -50.61
C LEU A 88 19.95 21.53 -50.43
N TYR A 89 20.61 21.71 -49.29
CA TYR A 89 21.43 22.89 -49.02
C TYR A 89 22.84 22.81 -49.63
N ASP A 90 23.14 21.73 -50.36
CA ASP A 90 24.33 21.64 -51.22
C ASP A 90 24.04 22.14 -52.65
N ASP A 91 22.76 22.38 -52.99
CA ASP A 91 22.35 22.87 -54.30
C ASP A 91 22.47 24.41 -54.38
N SER A 92 23.28 24.89 -55.32
CA SER A 92 23.49 26.32 -55.54
C SER A 92 22.21 27.08 -55.89
N GLU A 93 21.22 26.43 -56.53
CA GLU A 93 19.93 27.05 -56.80
C GLU A 93 19.19 27.30 -55.49
N VAL A 94 19.17 26.33 -54.57
CA VAL A 94 18.53 26.46 -53.25
C VAL A 94 19.18 27.61 -52.48
N CYS A 95 20.50 27.65 -52.44
CA CYS A 95 21.25 28.68 -51.73
C CYS A 95 21.13 30.08 -52.35
N SER A 96 20.51 30.24 -53.52
CA SER A 96 20.22 31.56 -54.10
C SER A 96 19.05 32.29 -53.43
N TYR A 97 18.21 31.56 -52.69
CA TYR A 97 17.03 32.13 -52.01
C TYR A 97 16.90 31.74 -50.53
N THR A 98 17.86 31.00 -49.98
CA THR A 98 17.95 30.71 -48.54
C THR A 98 19.40 30.69 -48.08
N ASP A 99 19.64 30.98 -46.80
CA ASP A 99 20.98 30.93 -46.20
C ASP A 99 21.34 29.48 -45.84
N CYS A 100 21.91 28.76 -46.80
CA CYS A 100 22.34 27.38 -46.62
C CYS A 100 23.43 27.21 -45.54
N GLU A 101 24.31 28.20 -45.35
CA GLU A 101 25.38 28.11 -44.36
C GLU A 101 24.80 28.19 -42.95
N LEU A 102 23.87 29.12 -42.72
CA LEU A 102 23.10 29.21 -41.49
C LEU A 102 22.44 27.88 -41.15
N ILE A 103 21.71 27.27 -42.10
CA ILE A 103 20.99 26.01 -41.86
C ILE A 103 21.93 24.84 -41.60
N LYS A 104 23.05 24.76 -42.32
CA LYS A 104 24.07 23.72 -42.07
C LYS A 104 24.71 23.86 -40.69
N ASN A 105 24.77 25.06 -40.14
CA ASN A 105 25.34 25.34 -38.82
C ASN A 105 24.34 25.19 -37.66
N ILE A 106 23.03 25.03 -37.93
CA ILE A 106 22.03 24.84 -36.88
C ILE A 106 22.18 23.48 -36.21
N GLN A 107 22.23 23.48 -34.88
CA GLN A 107 22.22 22.31 -34.03
C GLN A 107 20.82 22.15 -33.48
N GLY A 108 20.08 21.21 -34.05
CA GLY A 108 18.72 20.94 -33.63
C GLY A 108 18.65 20.34 -32.22
N ILE A 109 18.15 21.11 -31.25
CA ILE A 109 17.82 20.61 -29.92
C ILE A 109 16.38 20.09 -29.92
N GLU A 110 16.21 18.86 -29.46
CA GLU A 110 14.89 18.25 -29.29
C GLU A 110 14.13 18.89 -28.12
N ARG A 111 12.83 19.08 -28.32
CA ARG A 111 11.93 19.42 -27.21
C ARG A 111 11.84 18.22 -26.25
N PRO A 112 11.68 18.43 -24.93
CA PRO A 112 11.51 17.36 -23.94
C PRO A 112 10.15 16.66 -24.03
N SER A 113 9.60 16.50 -25.23
CA SER A 113 8.30 15.86 -25.52
C SER A 113 8.29 14.36 -25.20
N SER A 114 9.46 13.72 -25.07
CA SER A 114 9.59 12.33 -24.63
C SER A 114 9.49 12.16 -23.10
N ILE A 115 9.67 13.24 -22.34
CA ILE A 115 9.69 13.24 -20.88
C ILE A 115 8.32 13.62 -20.31
N ILE A 116 7.59 14.50 -21.01
CA ILE A 116 6.30 15.02 -20.59
C ILE A 116 5.30 14.91 -21.74
N ASP A 117 4.20 14.19 -21.49
CA ASP A 117 3.13 13.98 -22.46
C ASP A 117 2.44 15.30 -22.88
N ASN A 118 2.34 16.26 -21.97
CA ASN A 118 1.75 17.58 -22.21
C ASN A 118 2.82 18.69 -22.25
N TYR A 119 3.44 18.86 -23.42
CA TYR A 119 4.46 19.89 -23.64
C TYR A 119 3.92 21.30 -23.43
N ASP A 120 2.67 21.59 -23.81
CA ASP A 120 2.09 22.93 -23.67
C ASP A 120 1.98 23.34 -22.21
N TYR A 121 1.54 22.41 -21.34
CA TYR A 121 1.54 22.59 -19.90
C TYR A 121 2.96 22.85 -19.36
N TYR A 122 3.92 22.03 -19.76
CA TYR A 122 5.33 22.21 -19.37
C TYR A 122 5.86 23.58 -19.78
N SER A 123 5.70 23.94 -21.05
CA SER A 123 6.18 25.18 -21.66
C SER A 123 5.58 26.40 -20.97
N SER A 124 4.26 26.40 -20.75
CA SER A 124 3.56 27.47 -20.04
C SER A 124 4.09 27.65 -18.61
N LYS A 125 4.24 26.55 -17.87
CA LYS A 125 4.74 26.58 -16.50
C LYS A 125 6.20 27.01 -16.43
N TYR A 126 7.05 26.46 -17.30
CA TYR A 126 8.46 26.84 -17.42
C TYR A 126 8.60 28.34 -17.69
N THR A 127 7.89 28.85 -18.71
CA THR A 127 7.93 30.27 -19.08
C THR A 127 7.41 31.16 -17.96
N ASN A 128 6.36 30.75 -17.24
CA ASN A 128 5.87 31.46 -16.07
C ASN A 128 6.91 31.55 -14.94
N LEU A 129 7.65 30.46 -14.69
CA LEU A 129 8.72 30.42 -13.69
C LEU A 129 9.88 31.34 -14.07
N ILE A 130 10.29 31.34 -15.33
CA ILE A 130 11.32 32.25 -15.84
C ILE A 130 10.83 33.71 -15.76
N SER A 131 9.58 33.99 -16.13
CA SER A 131 8.98 35.32 -15.99
C SER A 131 8.97 35.80 -14.54
N LYS A 132 8.63 34.93 -13.57
CA LYS A 132 8.71 35.24 -12.13
C LYS A 132 10.14 35.55 -11.66
N PHE A 133 11.13 34.86 -12.21
CA PHE A 133 12.53 35.17 -11.94
C PHE A 133 12.92 36.54 -12.49
N LEU A 134 12.64 36.79 -13.77
CA LEU A 134 13.06 38.00 -14.48
C LEU A 134 12.34 39.26 -14.01
N PHE A 135 11.05 39.16 -13.68
CA PHE A 135 10.20 40.35 -13.46
C PHE A 135 9.66 40.46 -12.03
N ASN A 136 9.59 39.37 -11.26
CA ASN A 136 8.98 39.36 -9.92
C ASN A 136 9.99 39.07 -8.80
N ASN A 137 11.29 39.19 -9.06
CA ASN A 137 12.37 39.00 -8.09
C ASN A 137 12.34 37.65 -7.34
N LYS A 138 11.78 36.59 -7.95
CA LYS A 138 11.79 35.27 -7.33
C LYS A 138 13.23 34.73 -7.27
N PRO A 139 13.71 34.17 -6.15
CA PRO A 139 15.08 33.67 -6.06
C PRO A 139 15.37 32.58 -7.10
N ILE A 140 16.54 32.64 -7.75
CA ILE A 140 16.93 31.68 -8.79
C ILE A 140 16.91 30.23 -8.30
N ASN A 141 17.34 29.98 -7.06
CA ASN A 141 17.37 28.63 -6.49
C ASN A 141 15.95 28.05 -6.35
N GLU A 142 14.96 28.86 -6.02
CA GLU A 142 13.56 28.42 -5.94
C GLU A 142 13.00 28.13 -7.34
N VAL A 143 13.29 29.01 -8.30
CA VAL A 143 12.86 28.86 -9.70
C VAL A 143 13.43 27.59 -10.31
N LEU A 144 14.73 27.34 -10.14
CA LEU A 144 15.40 26.13 -10.64
C LEU A 144 14.84 24.86 -9.98
N ASN A 145 14.61 24.89 -8.67
CA ASN A 145 13.98 23.76 -7.97
C ASN A 145 12.56 23.49 -8.49
N GLU A 146 11.77 24.54 -8.74
CA GLU A 146 10.42 24.39 -9.29
C GLU A 146 10.42 23.87 -10.72
N ILE A 147 11.35 24.33 -11.57
CA ILE A 147 11.57 23.81 -12.91
C ILE A 147 11.92 22.32 -12.86
N GLU A 148 12.86 21.93 -11.98
CA GLU A 148 13.23 20.53 -11.78
C GLU A 148 12.01 19.71 -11.31
N ASN A 149 11.18 20.27 -10.43
CA ASN A 149 9.97 19.61 -9.94
C ASN A 149 8.89 19.40 -11.01
N ILE A 150 8.93 20.08 -12.16
CA ILE A 150 7.95 19.85 -13.24
C ILE A 150 8.16 18.46 -13.86
N THR A 151 9.40 18.04 -14.05
CA THR A 151 9.76 16.77 -14.71
C THR A 151 10.09 15.67 -13.70
N LYS A 152 10.66 16.02 -12.55
CA LYS A 152 11.20 15.06 -11.60
C LYS A 152 10.11 14.28 -10.88
N ILE A 153 10.20 12.96 -10.97
CA ILE A 153 9.41 12.03 -10.18
C ILE A 153 10.11 11.83 -8.82
N HIS A 154 9.50 12.35 -7.77
CA HIS A 154 9.95 12.17 -6.39
C HIS A 154 9.52 10.82 -5.85
N TYR A 155 10.32 10.28 -4.96
CA TYR A 155 10.05 9.00 -4.29
C TYR A 155 10.48 9.04 -2.83
N TYR A 156 9.95 8.13 -2.03
CA TYR A 156 10.21 8.08 -0.59
C TYR A 156 11.60 7.49 -0.31
N SER A 157 12.60 8.36 -0.20
CA SER A 157 14.01 7.97 -0.12
C SER A 157 14.53 7.98 1.31
N ILE A 158 15.29 6.94 1.66
CA ILE A 158 16.01 6.82 2.93
C ILE A 158 17.17 7.84 2.99
N LYS A 159 17.78 8.16 1.84
CA LYS A 159 18.96 9.04 1.77
C LYS A 159 18.62 10.52 1.84
N THR A 160 17.53 10.92 1.19
CA THR A 160 17.18 12.35 1.05
C THR A 160 16.11 12.81 2.02
N SER A 161 15.27 11.90 2.55
CA SER A 161 14.23 12.25 3.51
C SER A 161 14.61 11.83 4.93
N LYS A 162 14.70 12.81 5.85
CA LYS A 162 14.86 12.54 7.29
C LYS A 162 13.72 11.67 7.83
N THR A 163 12.49 11.92 7.40
CA THR A 163 11.34 11.11 7.82
C THR A 163 11.47 9.68 7.31
N GLY A 164 11.88 9.51 6.05
CA GLY A 164 12.12 8.20 5.44
C GLY A 164 13.16 7.39 6.21
N LEU A 165 14.27 8.01 6.60
CA LEU A 165 15.31 7.37 7.41
C LEU A 165 14.79 6.92 8.78
N VAL A 166 14.04 7.76 9.49
CA VAL A 166 13.47 7.43 10.80
C VAL A 166 12.53 6.22 10.69
N PHE A 167 11.60 6.23 9.73
CA PHE A 167 10.69 5.10 9.51
C PHE A 167 11.43 3.81 9.16
N PHE A 168 12.49 3.90 8.35
CA PHE A 168 13.31 2.74 7.99
C PHE A 168 13.98 2.11 9.21
N ILE A 169 14.58 2.92 10.10
CA ILE A 169 15.21 2.45 11.34
C ILE A 169 14.18 1.79 12.26
N ILE A 170 13.01 2.39 12.44
CA ILE A 170 11.93 1.83 13.27
C ILE A 170 11.44 0.48 12.70
N LEU A 171 11.23 0.39 11.39
CA LEU A 171 10.84 -0.86 10.73
C LEU A 171 11.90 -1.94 10.89
N LEU A 172 13.18 -1.60 10.74
CA LEU A 172 14.29 -2.53 10.92
C LEU A 172 14.33 -3.06 12.36
N PHE A 173 14.22 -2.16 13.35
CA PHE A 173 14.16 -2.54 14.75
C PHE A 173 12.99 -3.48 15.05
N LEU A 174 11.79 -3.17 14.56
CA LEU A 174 10.63 -4.04 14.74
C LEU A 174 10.79 -5.38 14.04
N PHE A 175 11.34 -5.40 12.83
CA PHE A 175 11.63 -6.64 12.11
C PHE A 175 12.56 -7.55 12.92
N CYS A 176 13.65 -7.00 13.46
CA CYS A 176 14.57 -7.73 14.32
C CYS A 176 13.92 -8.18 15.64
N SER A 177 13.08 -7.34 16.26
CA SER A 177 12.35 -7.69 17.49
C SER A 177 11.38 -8.85 17.26
N VAL A 178 10.62 -8.81 16.16
CA VAL A 178 9.70 -9.89 15.79
C VAL A 178 10.49 -11.18 15.52
N LEU A 179 11.62 -11.10 14.81
CA LEU A 179 12.48 -12.24 14.57
C LEU A 179 13.02 -12.85 15.88
N PHE A 180 13.47 -12.01 16.82
CA PHE A 180 13.97 -12.46 18.12
C PHE A 180 12.91 -13.18 18.97
N SER A 181 11.63 -12.85 18.81
CA SER A 181 10.56 -13.56 19.54
C SER A 181 10.42 -15.03 19.19
N ILE A 182 10.92 -15.47 18.03
CA ILE A 182 10.97 -16.89 17.68
C ILE A 182 11.82 -17.65 18.71
N SER A 183 12.96 -17.09 19.13
CA SER A 183 13.83 -17.69 20.14
C SER A 183 13.12 -17.83 21.50
N LEU A 184 12.24 -16.88 21.85
CA LEU A 184 11.50 -16.92 23.13
C LEU A 184 10.54 -18.12 23.22
N LEU A 185 10.02 -18.62 22.09
CA LEU A 185 9.14 -19.80 22.06
C LEU A 185 9.82 -21.08 22.56
N PHE A 186 11.15 -21.16 22.43
CA PHE A 186 11.92 -22.35 22.77
C PHE A 186 12.48 -22.30 24.20
N ILE A 187 12.41 -21.16 24.88
CA ILE A 187 12.88 -21.01 26.25
C ILE A 187 11.83 -21.62 27.22
N PRO A 188 12.18 -22.67 27.99
CA PRO A 188 11.23 -23.37 28.86
C PRO A 188 10.53 -22.47 29.89
N LYS A 189 11.22 -21.41 30.35
CA LYS A 189 10.69 -20.41 31.29
C LYS A 189 9.41 -19.75 30.74
N TYR A 190 9.38 -19.42 29.44
CA TYR A 190 8.27 -18.69 28.82
C TYR A 190 7.19 -19.62 28.24
N LYS A 191 7.50 -20.89 27.98
CA LYS A 191 6.56 -21.88 27.42
C LYS A 191 5.25 -22.00 28.22
N LYS A 192 5.29 -21.81 29.55
CA LYS A 192 4.08 -21.85 30.40
C LYS A 192 3.10 -20.70 30.12
N ASN A 193 3.57 -19.59 29.55
CA ASN A 193 2.79 -18.37 29.33
C ASN A 193 2.25 -18.28 27.90
N ILE A 194 2.80 -19.10 27.00
CA ILE A 194 2.55 -19.09 25.57
C ILE A 194 1.83 -20.39 25.20
N LYS A 195 0.73 -20.71 25.92
CA LYS A 195 -0.05 -21.95 25.73
C LYS A 195 -1.23 -21.80 24.76
N PHE A 196 -1.54 -20.58 24.32
CA PHE A 196 -2.71 -20.33 23.50
C PHE A 196 -2.60 -21.07 22.15
N LEU A 197 -1.53 -20.81 21.39
CA LEU A 197 -1.17 -21.57 20.19
C LEU A 197 -0.07 -22.59 20.51
N SER A 198 0.00 -23.65 19.70
CA SER A 198 1.13 -24.57 19.66
C SER A 198 2.37 -23.93 18.99
N ASN A 199 3.57 -24.44 19.27
CA ASN A 199 4.83 -23.81 18.83
C ASN A 199 4.91 -23.62 17.30
N ASP A 200 4.43 -24.60 16.53
CA ASP A 200 4.37 -24.54 15.07
C ASP A 200 3.38 -23.47 14.57
N LEU A 201 2.22 -23.35 15.21
CA LEU A 201 1.25 -22.27 14.92
C LEU A 201 1.81 -20.88 15.26
N TRP A 202 2.57 -20.77 16.36
CA TRP A 202 3.28 -19.54 16.71
C TRP A 202 4.32 -19.14 15.67
N ILE A 203 5.06 -20.10 15.12
CA ILE A 203 6.02 -19.83 14.05
C ILE A 203 5.30 -19.28 12.80
N ILE A 204 4.18 -19.89 12.41
CA ILE A 204 3.36 -19.40 11.27
C ILE A 204 2.85 -17.99 11.56
N TYR A 205 2.34 -17.75 12.76
CA TYR A 205 1.86 -16.43 13.19
C TYR A 205 2.97 -15.37 13.12
N ILE A 206 4.15 -15.64 13.70
CA ILE A 206 5.29 -14.71 13.71
C ILE A 206 5.76 -14.46 12.28
N PHE A 207 5.81 -15.50 11.46
CA PHE A 207 6.16 -15.36 10.05
C PHE A 207 5.17 -14.45 9.31
N GLY A 208 3.87 -14.58 9.56
CA GLY A 208 2.85 -13.66 9.03
C GLY A 208 3.13 -12.19 9.42
N VAL A 209 3.45 -11.94 10.69
CA VAL A 209 3.81 -10.59 11.16
C VAL A 209 5.09 -10.08 10.49
N LEU A 210 6.12 -10.93 10.32
CA LEU A 210 7.36 -10.57 9.62
C LEU A 210 7.09 -10.15 8.17
N LEU A 211 6.23 -10.86 7.45
CA LEU A 211 5.87 -10.50 6.07
C LEU A 211 5.13 -9.15 6.01
N ILE A 212 4.25 -8.85 6.97
CA ILE A 212 3.56 -7.55 7.03
C ILE A 212 4.58 -6.43 7.25
N VAL A 213 5.53 -6.58 8.19
CA VAL A 213 6.61 -5.60 8.39
C VAL A 213 7.46 -5.47 7.13
N ALA A 214 7.82 -6.60 6.51
CA ALA A 214 8.64 -6.62 5.30
C ALA A 214 7.97 -5.88 4.14
N SER A 215 6.64 -5.92 4.05
CA SER A 215 5.87 -5.15 3.05
C SER A 215 6.06 -3.63 3.19
N GLY A 216 6.46 -3.13 4.36
CA GLY A 216 6.80 -1.73 4.57
C GLY A 216 8.08 -1.31 3.83
N PHE A 217 9.07 -2.21 3.71
CA PHE A 217 10.34 -1.88 3.04
C PHE A 217 10.17 -1.61 1.54
N THR A 218 9.14 -2.17 0.90
CA THR A 218 8.88 -1.95 -0.54
C THR A 218 8.37 -0.54 -0.85
N LYS A 219 8.09 0.29 0.17
CA LYS A 219 7.69 1.69 -0.01
C LYS A 219 8.88 2.65 -0.14
N PHE A 220 10.10 2.19 0.10
CA PHE A 220 11.29 3.02 -0.04
C PHE A 220 11.92 2.91 -1.43
N GLY A 221 12.45 4.02 -1.92
CA GLY A 221 13.11 4.09 -3.23
C GLY A 221 12.13 4.26 -4.39
N LYS A 222 12.63 4.07 -5.62
CA LYS A 222 11.83 4.21 -6.84
C LYS A 222 10.71 3.16 -6.85
N VAL A 223 9.49 3.59 -7.19
CA VAL A 223 8.39 2.66 -7.41
C VAL A 223 8.65 1.89 -8.69
N THR A 224 8.73 0.57 -8.57
CA THR A 224 8.87 -0.37 -9.68
C THR A 224 7.71 -1.36 -9.65
N GLU A 225 7.43 -2.00 -10.77
CA GLU A 225 6.41 -3.05 -10.85
C GLU A 225 6.70 -4.17 -9.84
N VAL A 226 7.96 -4.58 -9.72
CA VAL A 226 8.41 -5.59 -8.74
C VAL A 226 8.08 -5.15 -7.31
N ASN A 227 8.36 -3.90 -6.94
CA ASN A 227 8.02 -3.38 -5.61
C ASN A 227 6.51 -3.38 -5.37
N CYS A 228 5.71 -3.10 -6.39
CA CYS A 228 4.25 -3.15 -6.31
C CYS A 228 3.75 -4.57 -6.08
N TYR A 229 4.14 -5.56 -6.90
CA TYR A 229 3.75 -6.96 -6.72
C TYR A 229 4.22 -7.48 -5.36
N LEU A 230 5.48 -7.25 -5.00
CA LEU A 230 6.05 -7.72 -3.75
C LEU A 230 5.30 -7.12 -2.54
N ASN A 231 4.91 -5.85 -2.59
CA ASN A 231 4.09 -5.24 -1.53
C ASN A 231 2.75 -5.98 -1.35
N TYR A 232 2.03 -6.23 -2.45
CA TYR A 232 0.73 -6.92 -2.40
C TYR A 232 0.87 -8.36 -1.90
N ILE A 233 1.85 -9.09 -2.41
CA ILE A 233 2.13 -10.49 -2.04
C ILE A 233 2.49 -10.58 -0.56
N LEU A 234 3.44 -9.77 -0.09
CA LEU A 234 3.88 -9.78 1.31
C LEU A 234 2.73 -9.42 2.27
N MET A 235 1.92 -8.41 1.93
CA MET A 235 0.77 -8.03 2.75
C MET A 235 -0.31 -9.13 2.75
N SER A 236 -0.59 -9.73 1.60
CA SER A 236 -1.60 -10.79 1.46
C SER A 236 -1.22 -12.06 2.22
N PHE A 237 -0.01 -12.59 1.99
CA PHE A 237 0.50 -13.73 2.77
C PHE A 237 0.64 -13.40 4.24
N GLY A 238 1.12 -12.21 4.57
CA GLY A 238 1.29 -11.78 5.94
C GLY A 238 -0.01 -11.80 6.74
N LEU A 239 -1.09 -11.22 6.20
CA LEU A 239 -2.42 -11.24 6.85
C LEU A 239 -3.01 -12.65 6.94
N ASN A 240 -2.81 -13.48 5.91
CA ASN A 240 -3.30 -14.86 5.93
C ASN A 240 -2.58 -15.70 6.99
N PHE A 241 -1.24 -15.72 7.00
CA PHE A 241 -0.47 -16.45 8.01
C PHE A 241 -0.65 -15.90 9.43
N PHE A 242 -0.99 -14.63 9.59
CA PHE A 242 -1.35 -14.04 10.88
C PHE A 242 -2.72 -14.56 11.39
N LEU A 243 -3.75 -14.55 10.55
CA LEU A 243 -5.12 -14.93 10.96
C LEU A 243 -5.33 -16.45 11.03
N THR A 244 -4.72 -17.23 10.13
CA THR A 244 -4.96 -18.68 10.00
C THR A 244 -4.69 -19.46 11.30
N PRO A 245 -3.57 -19.24 12.04
CA PRO A 245 -3.30 -19.93 13.30
C PRO A 245 -4.34 -19.63 14.39
N ILE A 246 -4.79 -18.38 14.47
CA ILE A 246 -5.80 -17.94 15.45
C ILE A 246 -7.13 -18.60 15.14
N LEU A 247 -7.55 -18.58 13.87
CA LEU A 247 -8.78 -19.22 13.41
C LEU A 247 -8.75 -20.73 13.70
N TYR A 248 -7.65 -21.40 13.37
CA TYR A 248 -7.49 -22.83 13.64
C TYR A 248 -7.67 -23.15 15.13
N GLU A 249 -6.99 -22.42 16.00
CA GLU A 249 -7.00 -22.70 17.44
C GLU A 249 -8.40 -22.51 18.04
N LEU A 250 -9.11 -21.44 17.65
CA LEU A 250 -10.48 -21.18 18.10
C LEU A 250 -11.48 -22.22 17.55
N LEU A 251 -11.30 -22.69 16.31
CA LEU A 251 -12.14 -23.76 15.77
C LEU A 251 -11.94 -25.07 16.52
N VAL A 252 -10.70 -25.40 16.89
CA VAL A 252 -10.36 -26.62 17.63
C VAL A 252 -10.84 -26.57 19.08
N LYS A 253 -10.83 -25.38 19.69
CA LYS A 253 -11.27 -25.10 21.07
C LYS A 253 -12.74 -24.69 21.16
N PHE A 254 -13.54 -24.97 20.14
CA PHE A 254 -14.96 -24.67 20.18
C PHE A 254 -15.65 -25.33 21.39
N PRO A 255 -16.56 -24.64 22.12
CA PRO A 255 -17.09 -25.14 23.39
C PRO A 255 -17.88 -26.46 23.32
N LYS A 256 -18.48 -26.75 22.15
CA LYS A 256 -19.22 -27.99 21.89
C LYS A 256 -18.35 -28.94 21.07
N ILE A 257 -18.22 -30.18 21.53
CA ILE A 257 -17.61 -31.26 20.74
C ILE A 257 -18.45 -31.42 19.45
N ASN A 258 -17.76 -31.34 18.31
CA ASN A 258 -18.35 -31.59 17.01
C ASN A 258 -17.30 -32.29 16.13
N ASP A 259 -17.79 -33.11 15.20
CA ASP A 259 -16.95 -33.93 14.31
C ASP A 259 -15.94 -33.06 13.53
N TYR A 260 -16.31 -31.82 13.22
CA TYR A 260 -15.44 -30.88 12.52
C TYR A 260 -14.22 -30.47 13.34
N SER A 261 -14.40 -30.18 14.63
CA SER A 261 -13.31 -29.81 15.55
C SER A 261 -12.37 -30.98 15.79
N GLU A 262 -12.91 -32.20 15.89
CA GLU A 262 -12.10 -33.43 15.98
C GLU A 262 -11.32 -33.69 14.69
N TRP A 263 -11.97 -33.52 13.54
CA TRP A 263 -11.31 -33.62 12.24
C TRP A 263 -10.15 -32.62 12.11
N LEU A 264 -10.33 -31.38 12.57
CA LEU A 264 -9.29 -30.34 12.58
C LEU A 264 -8.11 -30.67 13.51
N LYS A 265 -8.37 -31.29 14.67
CA LYS A 265 -7.29 -31.76 15.57
C LYS A 265 -6.40 -32.78 14.86
N ILE A 266 -7.00 -33.72 14.13
CA ILE A 266 -6.28 -34.77 13.40
C ILE A 266 -5.60 -34.22 12.13
N ASN A 267 -6.26 -33.32 11.41
CA ASN A 267 -5.83 -32.85 10.09
C ASN A 267 -5.27 -31.41 10.09
N LYS A 268 -4.65 -30.99 11.20
CA LYS A 268 -4.09 -29.64 11.41
C LYS A 268 -3.40 -29.03 10.20
N PHE A 269 -2.33 -29.67 9.71
CA PHE A 269 -1.54 -29.13 8.62
C PHE A 269 -2.27 -29.15 7.28
N LYS A 270 -3.18 -30.11 7.06
CA LYS A 270 -4.00 -30.14 5.84
C LYS A 270 -4.95 -28.95 5.79
N PHE A 271 -5.58 -28.59 6.92
CA PHE A 271 -6.44 -27.42 7.00
C PHE A 271 -5.66 -26.12 6.69
N ILE A 272 -4.51 -25.93 7.34
CA ILE A 272 -3.66 -24.75 7.11
C ILE A 272 -3.19 -24.72 5.65
N ALA A 273 -2.68 -25.83 5.13
CA ALA A 273 -2.21 -25.92 3.75
C ALA A 273 -3.32 -25.62 2.74
N LEU A 274 -4.55 -26.11 2.97
CA LEU A 274 -5.69 -25.84 2.09
C LEU A 274 -6.02 -24.34 2.03
N ILE A 275 -6.06 -23.67 3.19
CA ILE A 275 -6.34 -22.24 3.27
C ILE A 275 -5.25 -21.42 2.57
N GLU A 276 -3.98 -21.76 2.80
CA GLU A 276 -2.86 -21.02 2.22
C GLU A 276 -2.70 -21.32 0.73
N PHE A 277 -3.07 -22.51 0.28
CA PHE A 277 -3.10 -22.87 -1.14
C PHE A 277 -4.03 -21.94 -1.95
N ILE A 278 -5.20 -21.61 -1.42
CA ILE A 278 -6.12 -20.65 -2.06
C ILE A 278 -5.44 -19.28 -2.20
N ASN A 279 -4.75 -18.83 -1.16
CA ASN A 279 -4.01 -17.56 -1.19
C ASN A 279 -2.84 -17.59 -2.21
N VAL A 280 -2.11 -18.71 -2.29
CA VAL A 280 -1.05 -18.91 -3.31
C VAL A 280 -1.63 -18.78 -4.71
N ILE A 281 -2.76 -19.43 -5.01
CA ILE A 281 -3.43 -19.32 -6.32
C ILE A 281 -3.73 -17.86 -6.65
N PHE A 282 -4.35 -17.10 -5.74
CA PHE A 282 -4.69 -15.71 -6.02
C PHE A 282 -3.45 -14.82 -6.21
N ASN A 283 -2.36 -15.07 -5.48
CA ASN A 283 -1.11 -14.33 -5.68
C ASN A 283 -0.45 -14.66 -7.03
N ILE A 284 -0.49 -15.93 -7.47
CA ILE A 284 -0.03 -16.32 -8.80
C ILE A 284 -0.89 -15.65 -9.88
N LEU A 285 -2.22 -15.67 -9.74
CA LEU A 285 -3.13 -14.99 -10.66
C LEU A 285 -2.87 -13.48 -10.73
N LEU A 286 -2.51 -12.84 -9.61
CA LEU A 286 -2.17 -11.42 -9.57
C LEU A 286 -0.96 -11.09 -10.44
N LEU A 287 0.05 -11.97 -10.50
CA LEU A 287 1.26 -11.77 -11.32
C LEU A 287 0.96 -11.70 -12.82
N PHE A 288 -0.14 -12.29 -13.28
CA PHE A 288 -0.60 -12.19 -14.67
C PHE A 288 -1.38 -10.90 -14.97
N SER A 289 -1.72 -10.11 -13.95
CA SER A 289 -2.41 -8.83 -14.14
C SER A 289 -1.40 -7.70 -14.30
N PRO A 290 -1.45 -6.88 -15.37
CA PRO A 290 -0.53 -5.76 -15.53
C PRO A 290 -0.74 -4.71 -14.43
N ILE A 291 0.33 -4.39 -13.69
CA ILE A 291 0.36 -3.27 -12.76
C ILE A 291 0.98 -2.07 -13.47
N ASN A 292 0.21 -0.98 -13.58
CA ASN A 292 0.71 0.26 -14.15
C ASN A 292 1.29 1.15 -13.06
N ILE A 293 2.44 1.76 -13.34
CA ILE A 293 2.99 2.83 -12.51
C ILE A 293 2.35 4.13 -12.99
N GLU A 294 1.43 4.67 -12.19
CA GLU A 294 0.77 5.94 -12.50
C GLU A 294 1.58 7.09 -11.90
N ASN A 295 1.99 8.03 -12.75
CA ASN A 295 2.62 9.27 -12.30
C ASN A 295 1.54 10.28 -11.96
N SER A 296 1.45 10.66 -10.69
CA SER A 296 0.58 11.75 -10.24
C SER A 296 1.28 13.07 -10.55
N ILE A 297 0.90 13.69 -11.67
CA ILE A 297 1.39 15.03 -12.05
C ILE A 297 0.46 16.05 -11.38
N LEU A 298 0.99 16.84 -10.46
CA LEU A 298 0.20 17.76 -9.62
C LEU A 298 0.69 19.20 -9.78
N ASP A 299 -0.24 20.12 -9.99
CA ASP A 299 0.06 21.54 -10.13
C ASP A 299 0.65 22.12 -8.83
N GLY A 300 1.86 22.66 -8.95
CA GLY A 300 2.60 23.27 -7.84
C GLY A 300 3.09 22.29 -6.76
N LYS A 301 2.88 20.98 -6.91
CA LYS A 301 3.32 19.96 -5.97
C LYS A 301 4.37 19.04 -6.60
N LYS A 302 5.02 18.24 -5.77
CA LYS A 302 6.03 17.26 -6.21
C LYS A 302 5.34 16.07 -6.87
N ASN A 303 5.68 15.81 -8.13
CA ASN A 303 5.21 14.63 -8.83
C ASN A 303 5.74 13.36 -8.17
N TYR A 304 4.94 12.31 -8.11
CA TYR A 304 5.36 11.00 -7.58
C TYR A 304 4.60 9.88 -8.26
N SER A 305 5.17 8.68 -8.21
CA SER A 305 4.56 7.50 -8.79
C SER A 305 3.80 6.68 -7.75
N LYS A 306 2.67 6.09 -8.14
CA LYS A 306 1.92 5.14 -7.32
C LYS A 306 1.64 3.86 -8.10
N CYS A 307 1.53 2.75 -7.39
CA CYS A 307 1.10 1.48 -7.97
C CYS A 307 -0.40 1.55 -8.25
N ASN A 308 -0.83 1.36 -9.50
CA ASN A 308 -2.24 1.31 -9.85
C ASN A 308 -2.59 0.05 -10.66
N ILE A 309 -3.71 -0.57 -10.30
CA ILE A 309 -4.27 -1.75 -10.97
C ILE A 309 -5.57 -1.29 -11.61
N ASN A 310 -5.50 -0.92 -12.89
CA ASN A 310 -6.66 -0.42 -13.65
C ASN A 310 -7.38 -1.50 -14.45
N ASN A 311 -6.78 -2.68 -14.62
CA ASN A 311 -7.44 -3.77 -15.32
C ASN A 311 -8.52 -4.40 -14.43
N ALA A 312 -9.73 -4.58 -14.96
CA ALA A 312 -10.85 -5.25 -14.30
C ALA A 312 -10.46 -6.61 -13.70
N TYR A 313 -9.64 -7.39 -14.40
CA TYR A 313 -9.13 -8.68 -13.91
C TYR A 313 -8.30 -8.54 -12.63
N GLY A 314 -7.37 -7.58 -12.59
CA GLY A 314 -6.55 -7.33 -11.40
C GLY A 314 -7.35 -6.75 -10.24
N ILE A 315 -8.31 -5.86 -10.53
CA ILE A 315 -9.24 -5.32 -9.54
C ILE A 315 -10.05 -6.46 -8.90
N PHE A 316 -10.58 -7.38 -9.71
CA PHE A 316 -11.31 -8.55 -9.23
C PHE A 316 -10.45 -9.40 -8.27
N ILE A 317 -9.23 -9.78 -8.67
CA ILE A 317 -8.32 -10.56 -7.81
C ILE A 317 -8.04 -9.82 -6.50
N ARG A 318 -7.76 -8.52 -6.57
CA ARG A 318 -7.50 -7.68 -5.40
C ARG A 318 -8.71 -7.65 -4.44
N ILE A 319 -9.93 -7.60 -4.96
CA ILE A 319 -11.15 -7.68 -4.15
C ILE A 319 -11.22 -9.03 -3.41
N PHE A 320 -11.00 -10.15 -4.11
CA PHE A 320 -10.99 -11.47 -3.47
C PHE A 320 -9.90 -11.61 -2.39
N GLN A 321 -8.68 -11.15 -2.69
CA GLN A 321 -7.58 -11.11 -1.72
C GLN A 321 -7.88 -10.24 -0.49
N THR A 322 -8.78 -9.27 -0.62
CA THR A 322 -9.24 -8.40 0.48
C THR A 322 -10.39 -9.07 1.26
N ILE A 323 -11.32 -9.75 0.57
CA ILE A 323 -12.48 -10.42 1.18
C ILE A 323 -12.06 -11.64 2.01
N ILE A 324 -11.08 -12.45 1.55
CA ILE A 324 -10.69 -13.67 2.26
C ILE A 324 -10.20 -13.39 3.70
N PRO A 325 -9.22 -12.49 3.94
CA PRO A 325 -8.81 -12.10 5.29
C PRO A 325 -9.96 -11.46 6.10
N LEU A 326 -10.85 -10.70 5.44
CA LEU A 326 -12.00 -10.09 6.10
C LEU A 326 -12.99 -11.16 6.63
N ILE A 327 -13.28 -12.20 5.85
CA ILE A 327 -14.11 -13.32 6.29
C ILE A 327 -13.46 -14.03 7.48
N LYS A 328 -12.15 -14.32 7.41
CA LYS A 328 -11.41 -14.92 8.54
C LYS A 328 -11.49 -14.05 9.79
N TYR A 329 -11.32 -12.73 9.65
CA TYR A 329 -11.44 -11.78 10.75
C TYR A 329 -12.83 -11.81 11.38
N ILE A 330 -13.90 -11.80 10.58
CA ILE A 330 -15.28 -11.88 11.09
C ILE A 330 -15.51 -13.20 11.82
N LEU A 331 -15.09 -14.33 11.23
CA LEU A 331 -15.21 -15.66 11.86
C LEU A 331 -14.45 -15.74 13.18
N ILE A 332 -13.24 -15.20 13.26
CA ILE A 332 -12.47 -15.13 14.50
C ILE A 332 -13.24 -14.35 15.58
N ASN A 333 -13.81 -13.18 15.25
CA ASN A 333 -14.59 -12.41 16.23
C ASN A 333 -15.84 -13.15 16.72
N ILE A 334 -16.52 -13.89 15.83
CA ILE A 334 -17.66 -14.74 16.20
C ILE A 334 -17.22 -15.88 17.15
N LEU A 335 -16.10 -16.55 16.85
CA LEU A 335 -15.58 -17.64 17.68
C LEU A 335 -15.10 -17.15 19.05
N ILE A 336 -14.43 -16.00 19.09
CA ILE A 336 -14.06 -15.32 20.34
C ILE A 336 -15.31 -15.07 21.19
N TYR A 337 -16.40 -14.59 20.59
CA TYR A 337 -17.65 -14.36 21.32
C TYR A 337 -18.18 -15.66 21.95
N PHE A 338 -18.09 -16.79 21.25
CA PHE A 338 -18.49 -18.09 21.80
C PHE A 338 -17.57 -18.57 22.93
N GLU A 339 -16.27 -18.31 22.86
CA GLU A 339 -15.31 -18.72 23.89
C GLU A 339 -15.20 -17.76 25.08
N TRP A 340 -15.88 -16.60 25.05
CA TRP A 340 -15.68 -15.50 25.99
C TRP A 340 -15.72 -15.91 27.47
N ASN A 341 -16.57 -16.86 27.86
CA ASN A 341 -16.74 -17.27 29.27
C ASN A 341 -16.01 -18.56 29.67
N LEU A 342 -15.26 -19.19 28.76
CA LEU A 342 -14.54 -20.43 29.08
C LEU A 342 -13.36 -20.15 30.01
N LYS A 343 -13.36 -20.76 31.20
CA LYS A 343 -12.35 -20.49 32.23
C LYS A 343 -10.91 -20.80 31.77
N GLU A 344 -10.73 -21.80 30.92
CA GLU A 344 -9.42 -22.23 30.46
C GLU A 344 -8.77 -21.22 29.49
N THR A 345 -9.56 -20.54 28.66
CA THR A 345 -9.08 -19.61 27.62
C THR A 345 -9.41 -18.15 27.91
N LEU A 346 -10.11 -17.85 29.01
CA LEU A 346 -10.64 -16.52 29.35
C LEU A 346 -9.62 -15.37 29.17
N GLN A 347 -8.42 -15.54 29.73
CA GLN A 347 -7.38 -14.50 29.66
C GLN A 347 -6.87 -14.31 28.23
N ASP A 348 -6.70 -15.41 27.49
CA ASP A 348 -6.23 -15.38 26.11
C ASP A 348 -7.25 -14.73 25.17
N VAL A 349 -8.52 -15.09 25.33
CA VAL A 349 -9.64 -14.57 24.53
C VAL A 349 -9.81 -13.06 24.76
N ARG A 350 -9.75 -12.59 26.01
CA ARG A 350 -9.82 -11.14 26.32
C ARG A 350 -8.67 -10.35 25.69
N LEU A 351 -7.46 -10.89 25.72
CA LEU A 351 -6.32 -10.27 25.05
C LEU A 351 -6.54 -10.22 23.54
N LEU A 352 -6.99 -11.32 22.97
CA LEU A 352 -7.26 -11.44 21.53
C LEU A 352 -8.32 -10.43 21.07
N ILE A 353 -9.30 -10.11 21.90
CA ILE A 353 -10.33 -9.10 21.59
C ILE A 353 -9.76 -7.71 21.50
N SER A 354 -8.87 -7.35 22.42
CA SER A 354 -8.20 -6.06 22.39
C SER A 354 -7.37 -5.93 21.10
N ILE A 355 -6.67 -7.00 20.72
CA ILE A 355 -5.88 -7.06 19.50
C ILE A 355 -6.77 -6.98 18.24
N MET A 356 -7.82 -7.79 18.17
CA MET A 356 -8.75 -7.79 17.03
C MET A 356 -9.49 -6.47 16.89
N GLY A 357 -9.89 -5.84 18.00
CA GLY A 357 -10.51 -4.51 17.98
C GLY A 357 -9.60 -3.46 17.35
N VAL A 358 -8.32 -3.40 17.75
CA VAL A 358 -7.35 -2.47 17.15
C VAL A 358 -7.11 -2.80 15.67
N ASN A 359 -7.00 -4.08 15.32
CA ASN A 359 -6.84 -4.51 13.93
C ASN A 359 -8.04 -4.11 13.05
N GLY A 360 -9.26 -4.22 13.57
CA GLY A 360 -10.48 -3.77 12.90
C GLY A 360 -10.46 -2.27 12.60
N ILE A 361 -10.06 -1.45 13.58
CA ILE A 361 -9.91 0.00 13.39
C ILE A 361 -8.86 0.31 12.32
N LEU A 362 -7.70 -0.34 12.36
CA LEU A 362 -6.64 -0.16 11.37
C LEU A 362 -7.11 -0.55 9.95
N TYR A 363 -7.88 -1.62 9.83
CA TYR A 363 -8.43 -2.06 8.55
C TYR A 363 -9.41 -1.05 7.94
N ILE A 364 -10.26 -0.45 8.78
CA ILE A 364 -11.17 0.64 8.37
C ILE A 364 -10.35 1.86 7.92
N LEU A 365 -9.33 2.26 8.69
CA LEU A 365 -8.45 3.38 8.34
C LEU A 365 -7.75 3.17 6.99
N VAL A 366 -7.19 1.98 6.74
CA VAL A 366 -6.59 1.63 5.43
C VAL A 366 -7.60 1.76 4.30
N THR A 367 -8.86 1.35 4.53
CA THR A 367 -9.93 1.44 3.52
C THR A 367 -10.26 2.89 3.21
N ILE A 368 -10.42 3.74 4.23
CA ILE A 368 -10.65 5.19 4.06
C ILE A 368 -9.48 5.82 3.28
N PHE A 369 -8.24 5.52 3.65
CA PHE A 369 -7.06 6.10 3.00
C PHE A 369 -6.88 5.68 1.54
N LYS A 370 -7.38 4.50 1.15
CA LYS A 370 -7.41 4.08 -0.26
C LYS A 370 -8.42 4.88 -1.09
N ILE A 371 -9.45 5.44 -0.46
CA ILE A 371 -10.47 6.26 -1.12
C ILE A 371 -10.02 7.73 -1.21
N LEU A 372 -9.29 8.22 -0.20
CA LEU A 372 -8.80 9.58 -0.16
C LEU A 372 -7.72 9.84 -1.22
N ARG A 373 -7.87 10.95 -1.94
CA ARG A 373 -6.84 11.48 -2.85
C ARG A 373 -5.83 12.29 -2.05
N ILE A 374 -4.71 11.66 -1.70
CA ILE A 374 -3.61 12.30 -0.97
C ILE A 374 -2.54 12.68 -1.98
N ASP A 375 -2.35 13.99 -2.17
CA ASP A 375 -1.40 14.55 -3.14
C ASP A 375 0.04 14.61 -2.64
N ASP A 376 0.25 14.54 -1.32
CA ASP A 376 1.59 14.58 -0.72
C ASP A 376 2.15 13.17 -0.56
N TYR A 377 3.21 12.85 -1.30
CA TYR A 377 3.81 11.52 -1.28
C TYR A 377 4.45 11.18 0.07
N ILE A 378 5.07 12.15 0.77
CA ILE A 378 5.68 11.92 2.08
C ILE A 378 4.59 11.52 3.06
N PHE A 379 3.49 12.26 3.08
CA PHE A 379 2.35 11.96 3.92
C PHE A 379 1.71 10.62 3.54
N TYR A 380 1.48 10.37 2.26
CA TYR A 380 0.91 9.12 1.75
C TYR A 380 1.69 7.88 2.21
N TYR A 381 3.02 7.87 2.01
CA TYR A 381 3.85 6.74 2.41
C TYR A 381 4.02 6.66 3.93
N SER A 382 4.20 7.78 4.62
CA SER A 382 4.35 7.80 6.09
C SER A 382 3.10 7.22 6.77
N LEU A 383 1.92 7.61 6.31
CA LEU A 383 0.65 7.11 6.81
C LEU A 383 0.52 5.60 6.65
N TYR A 384 0.85 5.08 5.47
CA TYR A 384 0.85 3.64 5.20
C TYR A 384 1.82 2.90 6.14
N LEU A 385 3.03 3.44 6.34
CA LEU A 385 4.01 2.86 7.25
C LEU A 385 3.54 2.93 8.71
N CYS A 386 2.92 4.02 9.15
CA CYS A 386 2.33 4.13 10.49
C CYS A 386 1.31 3.02 10.76
N ILE A 387 0.46 2.67 9.79
CA ILE A 387 -0.51 1.58 9.95
C ILE A 387 0.22 0.24 10.12
N ILE A 388 1.24 -0.04 9.30
CA ILE A 388 2.06 -1.25 9.44
C ILE A 388 2.74 -1.30 10.82
N LEU A 389 3.28 -0.17 11.28
CA LEU A 389 3.93 -0.07 12.58
C LEU A 389 2.96 -0.32 13.73
N ILE A 390 1.79 0.34 13.73
CA ILE A 390 0.78 0.16 14.77
C ILE A 390 0.27 -1.28 14.75
N PHE A 391 -0.04 -1.83 13.58
CA PHE A 391 -0.44 -3.24 13.43
C PHE A 391 0.62 -4.18 14.02
N THR A 392 1.88 -3.99 13.66
CA THR A 392 2.96 -4.85 14.14
C THR A 392 3.13 -4.73 15.64
N LEU A 393 3.17 -3.50 16.17
CA LEU A 393 3.32 -3.23 17.59
C LEU A 393 2.17 -3.82 18.40
N THR A 394 0.92 -3.66 17.96
CA THR A 394 -0.24 -4.17 18.69
C THR A 394 -0.25 -5.69 18.69
N ASN A 395 0.01 -6.32 17.54
CA ASN A 395 -0.02 -7.78 17.44
C ASN A 395 1.19 -8.42 18.14
N HIS A 396 2.39 -7.92 17.91
CA HIS A 396 3.61 -8.49 18.50
C HIS A 396 3.74 -8.20 20.00
N SER A 397 3.59 -6.94 20.41
CA SER A 397 3.85 -6.52 21.79
C SER A 397 2.82 -7.09 22.76
N TYR A 398 1.54 -7.16 22.36
CA TYR A 398 0.51 -7.70 23.25
C TYR A 398 0.68 -9.20 23.50
N PHE A 399 1.03 -9.99 22.48
CA PHE A 399 1.19 -11.42 22.67
C PHE A 399 2.47 -11.81 23.40
N PHE A 400 3.60 -11.12 23.16
CA PHE A 400 4.88 -11.52 23.74
C PHE A 400 5.26 -10.69 24.97
N ILE A 401 5.24 -9.36 24.86
CA ILE A 401 5.74 -8.48 25.91
C ILE A 401 4.75 -8.43 27.07
N ILE A 402 3.48 -8.12 26.78
CA ILE A 402 2.48 -7.93 27.83
C ILE A 402 2.20 -9.24 28.58
N ARG A 403 2.13 -10.39 27.89
CA ARG A 403 1.94 -11.68 28.57
C ARG A 403 3.09 -12.06 29.50
N VAL A 404 4.32 -11.79 29.08
CA VAL A 404 5.50 -12.07 29.92
C VAL A 404 5.55 -11.13 31.12
N LEU A 405 5.27 -9.83 30.91
CA LEU A 405 5.27 -8.83 31.99
C LEU A 405 4.16 -9.07 33.01
N ILE A 406 2.90 -9.26 32.58
CA ILE A 406 1.76 -9.45 33.50
C ILE A 406 2.02 -10.58 34.48
N LYS A 407 2.65 -11.68 34.02
CA LYS A 407 2.88 -12.83 34.89
C LYS A 407 4.03 -12.62 35.89
N GLU A 408 5.11 -11.95 35.48
CA GLU A 408 6.18 -11.63 36.41
C GLU A 408 5.67 -10.67 37.51
N PHE A 409 4.81 -9.71 37.15
CA PHE A 409 4.13 -8.83 38.12
C PHE A 409 3.10 -9.55 38.99
N SER A 410 2.36 -10.55 38.47
CA SER A 410 1.41 -11.30 39.30
C SER A 410 2.13 -12.17 40.33
N LYS A 411 3.29 -12.75 39.97
CA LYS A 411 4.08 -13.59 40.86
C LYS A 411 4.70 -12.79 42.01
N SER A 412 5.13 -11.55 41.77
CA SER A 412 5.63 -10.69 42.86
C SER A 412 4.53 -10.37 43.88
N ASN A 413 3.29 -10.20 43.43
CA ASN A 413 2.18 -9.88 44.32
C ASN A 413 1.69 -11.09 45.15
N GLU A 414 1.75 -12.31 44.60
CA GLU A 414 1.47 -13.52 45.38
C GLU A 414 2.49 -13.70 46.51
N ILE A 415 3.78 -13.47 46.25
CA ILE A 415 4.83 -13.57 47.28
C ILE A 415 4.62 -12.54 48.40
N LEU A 416 4.23 -11.31 48.08
CA LEU A 416 3.93 -10.27 49.08
C LEU A 416 2.72 -10.64 49.95
N ASN A 417 1.67 -11.21 49.37
CA ASN A 417 0.48 -11.60 50.12
C ASN A 417 0.71 -12.83 51.02
N ASP A 418 1.60 -13.75 50.62
CA ASP A 418 1.99 -14.91 51.42
C ASP A 418 2.93 -14.51 52.59
N GLU A 419 3.77 -13.48 52.41
CA GLU A 419 4.59 -12.89 53.49
C GLU A 419 3.73 -12.11 54.50
N GLU A 420 2.69 -11.38 54.06
CA GLU A 420 1.77 -10.69 54.97
C GLU A 420 0.84 -11.67 55.73
N THR A 421 0.40 -12.77 55.11
CA THR A 421 -0.40 -13.80 55.82
C THR A 421 0.44 -14.68 56.73
N SER A 422 1.74 -14.83 56.49
CA SER A 422 2.64 -15.57 57.41
C SER A 422 3.07 -14.75 58.63
N ASN A 423 3.25 -13.42 58.50
CA ASN A 423 3.55 -12.56 59.65
C ASN A 423 2.32 -12.24 60.52
N SER A 424 1.10 -12.20 59.96
CA SER A 424 -0.13 -11.95 60.74
C SER A 424 -0.66 -13.15 61.52
N LYS A 425 -0.17 -14.38 61.25
CA LYS A 425 -0.56 -15.59 61.99
C LYS A 425 0.17 -15.80 63.33
N SER A 426 1.01 -14.86 63.77
CA SER A 426 1.67 -14.93 65.09
C SER A 426 0.93 -14.21 66.23
N ILE A 427 -0.22 -13.56 65.97
CA ILE A 427 -1.06 -12.96 67.02
C ILE A 427 -2.35 -13.79 67.17
N SER A 428 -2.22 -14.98 67.76
CA SER A 428 -3.35 -15.74 68.28
C SER A 428 -3.78 -15.15 69.63
N ILE A 429 -4.60 -14.09 69.61
CA ILE A 429 -5.40 -13.74 70.79
C ILE A 429 -6.52 -14.76 70.87
N LYS A 430 -6.40 -15.70 71.82
CA LYS A 430 -7.47 -16.53 72.34
C LYS A 430 -8.67 -15.65 72.69
N LYS A 431 -9.68 -15.60 71.82
CA LYS A 431 -11.04 -15.21 72.22
C LYS A 431 -11.88 -16.49 72.27
N ASN A 432 -12.00 -17.02 73.48
CA ASN A 432 -13.08 -17.93 73.83
C ASN A 432 -14.39 -17.17 73.67
N MET A 433 -15.22 -17.56 72.70
CA MET A 433 -16.64 -17.24 72.71
C MET A 433 -17.40 -18.48 72.27
N THR A 434 -17.81 -19.23 73.28
CA THR A 434 -18.92 -20.18 73.25
C THR A 434 -20.19 -19.44 72.85
N THR A 435 -20.78 -19.82 71.72
CA THR A 435 -22.22 -19.68 71.51
C THR A 435 -22.70 -20.90 70.76
N ASP A 436 -23.38 -21.75 71.51
CA ASP A 436 -24.28 -22.80 71.02
C ASP A 436 -25.27 -22.21 70.02
N TYR A 437 -25.36 -22.81 68.84
CA TYR A 437 -26.53 -22.70 67.98
C TYR A 437 -26.94 -24.11 67.55
N SER A 438 -28.00 -24.58 68.20
CA SER A 438 -28.80 -25.72 67.80
C SER A 438 -29.54 -25.40 66.50
N TYR A 439 -29.28 -26.18 65.46
CA TYR A 439 -30.08 -26.15 64.24
C TYR A 439 -31.28 -27.08 64.42
N GLN A 440 -32.47 -26.48 64.50
CA GLN A 440 -33.76 -27.16 64.44
C GLN A 440 -34.05 -27.61 63.00
N GLU A 441 -34.27 -28.90 62.81
CA GLU A 441 -34.95 -29.46 61.64
C GLU A 441 -36.40 -29.01 61.61
N SER A 442 -36.78 -28.19 60.61
CA SER A 442 -38.18 -27.96 60.27
C SER A 442 -38.53 -28.75 59.01
N ASN A 443 -39.19 -29.90 59.24
CA ASN A 443 -40.00 -30.61 58.27
C ASN A 443 -41.14 -29.70 57.76
N THR A 444 -41.09 -29.29 56.51
CA THR A 444 -42.28 -28.74 55.81
C THR A 444 -42.76 -29.70 54.74
N LYS A 445 -43.99 -30.16 55.01
CA LYS A 445 -44.86 -31.06 54.27
C LYS A 445 -45.08 -30.63 52.81
N SER A 446 -45.12 -31.67 51.99
CA SER A 446 -45.89 -31.85 50.77
C SER A 446 -47.06 -30.88 50.56
N SER A 447 -47.06 -30.21 49.42
CA SER A 447 -48.28 -29.86 48.68
C SER A 447 -48.16 -30.44 47.27
N GLN A 448 -48.95 -31.49 47.02
CA GLN A 448 -49.28 -31.99 45.69
C GLN A 448 -49.83 -30.82 44.87
N VAL A 449 -49.15 -30.47 43.79
CA VAL A 449 -49.73 -29.68 42.71
C VAL A 449 -49.84 -30.59 41.51
N SER A 450 -51.08 -30.66 41.03
CA SER A 450 -51.66 -31.49 40.00
C SER A 450 -50.89 -31.48 38.68
N ASN A 451 -50.72 -32.69 38.14
CA ASN A 451 -50.46 -32.95 36.74
C ASN A 451 -51.61 -32.38 35.88
N GLU A 452 -51.37 -31.26 35.20
CA GLU A 452 -52.05 -30.96 33.94
C GLU A 452 -51.04 -31.14 32.81
N ILE A 453 -51.15 -32.31 32.17
CA ILE A 453 -50.54 -32.63 30.89
C ILE A 453 -51.31 -31.81 29.84
N GLY A 454 -50.89 -30.57 29.65
CA GLY A 454 -51.25 -29.75 28.50
C GLY A 454 -50.28 -30.06 27.36
N THR A 455 -50.69 -30.95 26.46
CA THR A 455 -50.07 -31.17 25.15
C THR A 455 -50.22 -29.90 24.30
N LEU A 456 -49.28 -28.97 24.45
CA LEU A 456 -49.04 -27.88 23.48
C LEU A 456 -47.86 -28.27 22.61
N TYR A 457 -48.16 -29.09 21.61
CA TYR A 457 -47.22 -29.48 20.58
C TYR A 457 -47.14 -28.37 19.52
N ASN A 458 -45.90 -27.92 19.33
CA ASN A 458 -45.30 -27.42 18.10
C ASN A 458 -45.91 -26.19 17.42
N ASN A 459 -45.30 -25.03 17.71
CA ASN A 459 -44.90 -24.05 16.68
C ASN A 459 -43.81 -23.10 17.21
N ASN A 460 -42.69 -23.66 17.71
CA ASN A 460 -41.55 -22.87 18.23
C ASN A 460 -40.19 -23.38 17.71
N SER A 461 -40.10 -23.83 16.46
CA SER A 461 -38.83 -24.27 15.86
C SER A 461 -37.84 -23.13 15.58
N GLU A 462 -38.27 -21.86 15.54
CA GLU A 462 -37.38 -20.73 15.25
C GLU A 462 -36.66 -20.15 16.48
N ILE A 463 -37.08 -20.49 17.72
CA ILE A 463 -36.42 -20.00 18.96
C ILE A 463 -35.18 -20.85 19.33
N SER A 464 -34.91 -21.97 18.65
CA SER A 464 -33.86 -22.92 19.06
C SER A 464 -32.43 -22.41 18.82
N VAL A 465 -32.15 -21.75 17.69
CA VAL A 465 -30.76 -21.39 17.33
C VAL A 465 -30.21 -20.27 18.21
N LEU A 466 -31.00 -19.23 18.48
CA LEU A 466 -30.58 -18.11 19.33
C LEU A 466 -30.39 -18.56 20.78
N SER A 467 -31.29 -19.40 21.30
CA SER A 467 -31.17 -19.95 22.65
C SER A 467 -29.94 -20.86 22.78
N ASP A 468 -29.62 -21.65 21.75
CA ASP A 468 -28.39 -22.44 21.70
C ASP A 468 -27.12 -21.58 21.67
N ILE A 469 -27.12 -20.49 20.91
CA ILE A 469 -26.00 -19.52 20.87
C ILE A 469 -25.77 -18.90 22.25
N ILE A 470 -26.84 -18.45 22.91
CA ILE A 470 -26.78 -17.87 24.25
C ILE A 470 -26.28 -18.91 25.26
N LYS A 471 -26.79 -20.14 25.19
CA LYS A 471 -26.35 -21.24 26.06
C LYS A 471 -24.87 -21.53 25.90
N ILE A 472 -24.36 -21.59 24.68
CA ILE A 472 -22.92 -21.76 24.40
C ILE A 472 -22.11 -20.62 25.02
N HIS A 473 -22.54 -19.38 24.81
CA HIS A 473 -21.84 -18.20 25.31
C HIS A 473 -21.68 -18.21 26.83
N TYR A 474 -22.68 -18.66 27.59
CA TYR A 474 -22.63 -18.69 29.06
C TYR A 474 -21.99 -19.96 29.66
N THR A 475 -21.56 -20.90 28.83
CA THR A 475 -20.89 -22.12 29.28
C THR A 475 -19.50 -21.82 29.84
N LYS A 476 -19.25 -22.25 31.09
CA LYS A 476 -17.98 -21.99 31.80
C LYS A 476 -16.92 -23.08 31.60
N TYR A 477 -17.33 -24.27 31.18
CA TYR A 477 -16.50 -25.47 31.03
C TYR A 477 -16.87 -26.20 29.75
N TYR A 478 -15.90 -26.83 29.11
CA TYR A 478 -16.15 -27.66 27.93
C TYR A 478 -17.23 -28.72 28.21
N TYR A 479 -18.16 -28.89 27.27
CA TYR A 479 -19.01 -30.08 27.25
C TYR A 479 -18.10 -31.26 26.95
N LYS A 480 -17.85 -32.10 27.96
CA LYS A 480 -17.19 -33.38 27.77
C LYS A 480 -18.18 -34.42 27.26
#